data_AF-E8WKV5-F1
#
_entry.id   AF-E8WKV5-F1
#
_cell.length_a   1.000
_cell.length_b   1.000
_cell.length_c   1.000
_cell.angle_alpha   90.00
_cell.angle_beta   90.00
_cell.angle_gamma   90.00
#
_symmetry.space_group_name_H-M   'P 1'
#
loop_
_entity.id
_entity.type
_entity.pdbx_description
1 polymer ?
#
loop_
_entity_poly.entity_id
_entity_poly.type
_entity_poly.pdbx_seq_one_letter_code
_entity_poly.pdbx_strand_id
1 'polypeptide(L)'
;MPQPGGSIHYARYINSERLQRLLAFLLDGKPHSTLEIIQGAGVCAVNSAVCELRRNGFPAYCISRSKPAMYQLTDTDGARKHSDRLLGTHLEAAGGIA
;
A
#
# COMPACT_ATOMS: atom_id res chain seq x y z
N MET A 1 -11.31 8.51 -24.86
CA MET A 1 -11.48 7.06 -24.62
C MET A 1 -10.67 6.67 -23.38
N PRO A 2 -11.27 6.28 -22.25
CA PRO A 2 -10.51 5.66 -21.17
C PRO A 2 -10.11 4.26 -21.65
N GLN A 3 -8.80 4.01 -21.71
CA GLN A 3 -8.27 2.74 -22.20
C GLN A 3 -8.59 1.63 -21.17
N PRO A 4 -9.02 0.42 -21.61
CA PRO A 4 -9.19 -0.72 -20.72
C PRO A 4 -7.81 -1.10 -20.18
N GLY A 5 -7.53 -0.68 -18.95
CA GLY A 5 -6.25 -0.93 -18.29
C GLY A 5 -6.01 -2.42 -18.20
N GLY A 6 -4.90 -2.89 -18.76
CA GLY A 6 -4.46 -4.27 -18.61
C GLY A 6 -4.53 -4.70 -17.15
N SER A 7 -5.12 -5.87 -16.92
CA SER A 7 -5.23 -6.50 -15.60
C SER A 7 -3.83 -6.74 -15.05
N ILE A 8 -3.25 -5.75 -14.39
CA ILE A 8 -2.04 -5.95 -13.59
C ILE A 8 -2.45 -6.95 -12.51
N HIS A 9 -1.86 -8.13 -12.50
CA HIS A 9 -1.96 -9.03 -11.36
C HIS A 9 -1.24 -8.36 -10.19
N TYR A 10 -2.00 -7.77 -9.26
CA TYR A 10 -1.47 -7.16 -8.05
C TYR A 10 -1.80 -8.04 -6.84
N ALA A 11 -0.93 -8.05 -5.84
CA ALA A 11 -1.21 -8.75 -4.60
C ALA A 11 -2.35 -8.03 -3.85
N ARG A 12 -3.32 -8.80 -3.37
CA ARG A 12 -4.36 -8.28 -2.48
C ARG A 12 -3.71 -7.90 -1.16
N TYR A 13 -3.99 -6.69 -0.67
CA TYR A 13 -3.47 -6.17 0.59
C TYR A 13 -3.63 -7.14 1.76
N ILE A 14 -4.80 -7.78 1.85
CA ILE A 14 -5.14 -8.78 2.88
C ILE A 14 -4.21 -10.00 2.91
N ASN A 15 -3.62 -10.38 1.76
CA ASN A 15 -2.80 -11.59 1.61
C ASN A 15 -1.31 -11.26 1.52
N SER A 16 -0.91 -10.01 1.73
CA SER A 16 0.43 -9.54 1.45
C SER A 16 1.02 -8.78 2.62
N GLU A 17 1.82 -9.47 3.43
CA GLU A 17 2.54 -8.87 4.55
C GLU A 17 3.41 -7.69 4.12
N ARG A 18 4.05 -7.76 2.95
CA ARG A 18 4.88 -6.67 2.43
C ARG A 18 4.08 -5.37 2.25
N LEU A 19 2.83 -5.47 1.79
CA LEU A 19 1.96 -4.31 1.56
C LEU A 19 1.44 -3.77 2.90
N GLN A 20 1.15 -4.64 3.85
CA GLN A 20 0.75 -4.28 5.22
C GLN A 20 1.88 -3.54 5.95
N ARG A 21 3.13 -4.04 5.86
CA ARG A 21 4.31 -3.37 6.43
C ARG A 21 4.58 -2.03 5.76
N LEU A 22 4.47 -1.95 4.43
CA LEU A 22 4.63 -0.70 3.69
C LEU A 22 3.58 0.33 4.10
N LEU A 23 2.31 -0.08 4.22
CA LEU A 23 1.25 0.82 4.67
C LEU A 23 1.50 1.28 6.10
N ALA A 24 1.81 0.34 7.01
CA ALA A 24 2.10 0.65 8.41
C ALA A 24 3.25 1.67 8.55
N PHE A 25 4.28 1.55 7.70
CA PHE A 25 5.38 2.51 7.66
C PHE A 25 4.94 3.89 7.17
N LEU A 26 4.11 3.95 6.12
CA LEU A 26 3.63 5.21 5.53
C LEU A 26 2.46 5.85 6.30
N LEU A 27 1.86 5.16 7.29
CA LEU A 27 0.78 5.69 8.13
C LEU A 27 1.22 6.86 9.04
N ASP A 28 2.52 7.09 9.18
CA ASP A 28 3.08 8.27 9.85
C ASP A 28 2.78 9.58 9.07
N GLY A 29 2.38 9.48 7.79
CA GLY A 29 1.97 10.63 6.97
C GLY A 29 3.12 11.51 6.51
N LYS A 30 4.36 11.16 6.87
CA LYS A 30 5.57 11.84 6.44
C LYS A 30 6.05 11.32 5.08
N PRO A 31 6.76 12.15 4.30
CA PRO A 31 7.43 11.70 3.11
C PRO A 31 8.65 10.85 3.49
N HIS A 32 8.73 9.65 2.91
CA HIS A 32 9.84 8.73 3.09
C HIS A 32 10.56 8.44 1.79
N SER A 33 11.88 8.38 1.88
CA SER A 33 12.75 8.02 0.77
C SER A 33 12.62 6.54 0.45
N THR A 34 12.90 6.15 -0.80
CA THR A 34 12.97 4.72 -1.19
C THR A 34 13.85 3.91 -0.24
N LEU A 35 15.00 4.45 0.20
CA LEU A 35 15.92 3.76 1.10
C LEU A 35 15.32 3.54 2.49
N GLU A 36 14.63 4.54 3.04
CA GLU A 36 13.95 4.43 4.33
C GLU A 36 12.84 3.39 4.27
N ILE A 37 12.09 3.34 3.17
CA ILE A 37 11.05 2.34 2.95
C ILE A 37 11.66 0.93 2.85
N ILE A 38 12.79 0.78 2.15
CA ILE A 38 13.48 -0.51 2.05
C ILE A 38 13.93 -0.97 3.45
N GLN A 39 14.53 -0.08 4.25
CA GLN A 39 15.05 -0.43 5.58
C GLN A 39 13.93 -0.61 6.62
N GLY A 40 12.90 0.22 6.59
CA GLY A 40 11.82 0.24 7.57
C GLY A 40 10.71 -0.78 7.28
N ALA A 41 10.27 -0.88 6.02
CA ALA A 41 9.21 -1.80 5.61
C ALA A 41 9.71 -3.13 5.03
N GLY A 42 11.01 -3.24 4.70
CA GLY A 42 11.59 -4.45 4.12
C GLY A 42 11.17 -4.69 2.66
N VAL A 43 10.85 -3.63 1.91
CA VAL A 43 10.32 -3.74 0.54
C VAL A 43 11.35 -3.26 -0.48
N CYS A 44 12.00 -4.18 -1.20
CA CYS A 44 12.93 -3.82 -2.28
C CYS A 44 12.24 -3.20 -3.51
N ALA A 45 11.04 -3.67 -3.86
CA ALA A 45 10.31 -3.21 -5.03
C ALA A 45 9.32 -2.07 -4.68
N VAL A 46 9.83 -0.96 -4.14
CA VAL A 46 9.00 0.15 -3.63
C VAL A 46 8.03 0.68 -4.69
N ASN A 47 8.48 0.90 -5.92
CA ASN A 47 7.62 1.45 -6.99
C ASN A 47 6.46 0.50 -7.31
N SER A 48 6.74 -0.80 -7.44
CA SER A 48 5.71 -1.82 -7.66
C SER A 48 4.74 -1.89 -6.48
N ALA A 49 5.26 -1.95 -5.25
CA ALA A 49 4.44 -2.05 -4.05
C ALA A 49 3.54 -0.83 -3.84
N VAL A 50 4.02 0.39 -4.15
CA VAL A 50 3.21 1.61 -4.15
C VAL A 50 2.12 1.56 -5.22
N CYS A 51 2.43 1.07 -6.43
CA CYS A 51 1.42 0.87 -7.46
C CYS A 51 0.35 -0.16 -7.02
N GLU A 52 0.74 -1.25 -6.37
CA GLU A 52 -0.17 -2.25 -5.80
C GLU A 52 -1.03 -1.66 -4.69
N LEU A 53 -0.45 -0.90 -3.76
CA LEU A 53 -1.20 -0.18 -2.71
C LEU A 53 -2.27 0.72 -3.31
N ARG A 54 -1.91 1.51 -4.34
CA ARG A 54 -2.88 2.35 -5.06
C ARG A 54 -4.00 1.55 -5.69
N ARG A 55 -3.70 0.39 -6.29
CA ARG A 55 -4.72 -0.52 -6.85
C ARG A 55 -5.62 -1.14 -5.78
N ASN A 56 -5.12 -1.33 -4.56
CA ASN A 56 -5.90 -1.76 -3.41
C ASN A 56 -6.72 -0.61 -2.77
N GLY A 57 -6.58 0.63 -3.26
CA GLY A 57 -7.34 1.79 -2.78
C GLY A 57 -6.59 2.68 -1.79
N PHE A 58 -5.29 2.46 -1.57
CA PHE A 58 -4.48 3.31 -0.69
C PHE A 58 -3.83 4.47 -1.48
N PRO A 59 -4.07 5.73 -1.09
CA PRO A 59 -3.60 6.91 -1.83
C PRO A 59 -2.13 7.23 -1.54
N ALA A 60 -1.22 6.31 -1.89
CA ALA A 60 0.22 6.49 -1.78
C ALA A 60 0.78 7.05 -3.09
N TYR A 61 1.49 8.18 -3.04
CA TYR A 61 2.02 8.85 -4.23
C TYR A 61 3.50 9.18 -4.09
N CYS A 62 4.20 9.12 -5.23
CA CYS A 62 5.56 9.65 -5.33
C CYS A 62 5.48 11.18 -5.44
N ILE A 63 5.91 11.89 -4.40
CA ILE A 63 5.89 13.35 -4.35
C ILE A 63 7.16 13.97 -4.95
N SER A 64 8.25 13.21 -5.00
CA SER A 64 9.51 13.67 -5.59
C SER A 64 10.20 12.54 -6.33
N ARG A 65 10.60 12.83 -7.57
CA ARG A 65 11.39 11.94 -8.44
C ARG A 65 12.89 12.24 -8.39
N SER A 66 13.31 13.20 -7.56
CA SER A 66 14.72 13.42 -7.26
C SER A 66 15.31 12.15 -6.65
N LYS A 67 16.63 11.94 -6.76
CA LYS A 67 17.27 10.79 -6.10
C LYS A 67 17.73 11.22 -4.70
N PRO A 68 17.26 10.58 -3.61
CA PRO A 68 16.31 9.46 -3.56
C PRO A 68 14.84 9.89 -3.74
N ALA A 69 14.05 9.03 -4.40
CA ALA A 69 12.64 9.31 -4.66
C ALA A 69 11.86 9.28 -3.35
N MET A 70 10.93 10.22 -3.19
CA MET A 70 10.14 10.38 -1.96
C MET A 70 8.70 9.96 -2.21
N TYR A 71 8.18 9.17 -1.29
CA TYR A 71 6.80 8.67 -1.30
C TYR A 71 6.09 9.14 -0.05
N GLN A 72 4.83 9.54 -0.22
CA GLN A 72 4.00 9.98 0.87
C GLN A 72 2.59 9.42 0.71
N LEU A 73 1.97 9.10 1.84
CA LEU A 73 0.56 8.77 1.92
C LEU A 73 -0.22 10.07 2.14
N THR A 74 -1.06 10.46 1.19
CA THR A 74 -1.78 11.73 1.27
C THR A 74 -2.92 11.70 2.28
N ASP A 75 -3.48 10.52 2.55
CA ASP A 75 -4.61 10.35 3.46
C ASP A 75 -4.35 9.16 4.38
N THR A 76 -3.77 9.43 5.55
CA THR A 76 -3.43 8.41 6.56
C THR A 76 -4.67 7.90 7.29
N ASP A 77 -5.63 8.77 7.59
CA ASP A 77 -6.88 8.41 8.28
C ASP A 77 -7.75 7.47 7.45
N GLY A 78 -8.06 7.82 6.20
CA GLY A 78 -8.84 6.97 5.32
C GLY A 78 -8.08 5.70 4.94
N ALA A 79 -6.75 5.77 4.78
CA ALA A 79 -5.94 4.56 4.59
C ALA A 79 -6.01 3.61 5.79
N ARG A 80 -5.96 4.13 7.03
CA ARG A 80 -6.09 3.31 8.25
C ARG A 80 -7.48 2.66 8.33
N LYS A 81 -8.54 3.43 8.11
CA LYS A 81 -9.93 2.94 8.09
C LYS A 81 -10.15 1.90 6.98
N HIS A 82 -9.58 2.13 5.80
CA HIS A 82 -9.69 1.20 4.67
C HIS A 82 -8.93 -0.09 4.94
N SER A 83 -7.74 -0.01 5.53
CA SER A 83 -6.98 -1.18 6.00
C SER A 83 -7.78 -1.99 7.02
N ASP A 84 -8.31 -1.33 8.04
CA ASP A 84 -9.12 -1.96 9.08
C ASP A 84 -10.34 -2.67 8.49
N ARG A 85 -11.07 -1.99 7.59
CA ARG A 85 -12.21 -2.57 6.88
C ARG A 85 -11.80 -3.80 6.05
N LEU A 86 -10.68 -3.74 5.32
CA LEU A 86 -10.21 -4.84 4.48
C LEU A 86 -9.81 -6.06 5.31
N LEU A 87 -9.07 -5.84 6.41
CA LEU A 87 -8.63 -6.91 7.31
C LEU A 87 -9.79 -7.48 8.13
N GLY A 88 -10.69 -6.63 8.62
CA GLY A 88 -11.90 -7.04 9.33
C GLY A 88 -12.84 -7.86 8.43
N THR A 89 -13.04 -7.45 7.18
CA THR A 89 -13.82 -8.23 6.19
C THR A 89 -13.18 -9.60 5.91
N HIS A 90 -11.85 -9.68 5.92
CA HIS A 90 -11.15 -10.95 5.72
C HIS A 90 -11.25 -11.87 6.96
N LEU A 91 -11.22 -11.31 8.18
CA LEU A 91 -11.40 -12.09 9.41
C LEU A 91 -12.78 -12.75 9.46
N GLU A 92 -13.83 -12.01 9.09
CA GLU A 92 -15.20 -12.53 8.98
C GLU A 92 -15.30 -13.64 7.91
N ALA A 93 -14.62 -13.47 6.77
CA ALA A 93 -14.60 -14.47 5.70
C ALA A 93 -13.79 -15.73 6.05
N ALA A 94 -12.79 -15.63 6.93
CA ALA A 94 -11.97 -16.75 7.40
C ALA A 94 -12.58 -17.49 8.61
N GLY A 95 -13.56 -16.88 9.29
CA GLY A 95 -14.27 -17.47 10.44
C GLY A 95 -15.49 -18.32 10.11
N GLY A 96 -15.82 -18.50 8.83
CA GLY A 96 -16.93 -19.34 8.38
C GLY A 96 -16.58 -20.84 8.37
N ILE A 97 -16.44 -21.43 9.56
CA ILE A 97 -16.59 -22.88 9.75
C ILE A 97 -17.92 -23.15 10.44
N ALA A 98 -18.89 -23.67 9.68
CA ALA A 98 -20.00 -24.47 10.16
C ALA A 98 -20.23 -25.59 9.15
#